data_AF-A0A962IMT3-F1
#
_entry.id   AF-A0A962IMT3-F1
#
_cell.length_a   1.000
_cell.length_b   1.000
_cell.length_c   1.000
_cell.angle_alpha   90.00
_cell.angle_beta   90.00
_cell.angle_gamma   90.00
#
_symmetry.space_group_name_H-M   'P 1'
#
loop_
_entity.id
_entity.type
_entity.pdbx_description
1 polymer ?
#
loop_
_entity_poly.entity_id
_entity_poly.type
_entity_poly.pdbx_seq_one_letter_code
_entity_poly.pdbx_strand_id
1 'polypeptide(L)'
;SNYLTNALFGIPGPLNITPVVGAVGLVADETGPSYRFSASWRPQANMTTYAAVATGFRAPVVNARAGSVSTLDPDDLVIPFGADSDELISYELGLKSTWMDGKFAANVALYYIDWNDIQVQANRVSDQVQFATNIGGAYSRGLEVELFYRPTMDWSFALNTAFNRARVDDLTPEEAAISGAVDGARLAGPEFSGSLIINRSFDWFAGSVGNASLSVIHVGSFPGSFPNVPGRPGQPSPTFDNTESYTIGRRSSRTSRSGSTPRICSMIVRSTMSIRRPSSMAAMAW
;
A
#
# COMPACT_ATOMS: atom_id res chain seq x y z
N SER A 1 24.74 29.35 -9.59
CA SER A 1 24.46 30.20 -10.76
C SER A 1 24.09 31.60 -10.30
N ASN A 2 24.52 32.65 -11.02
CA ASN A 2 24.14 34.06 -10.82
C ASN A 2 22.80 34.43 -11.49
N TYR A 3 22.06 33.43 -11.99
CA TYR A 3 20.80 33.63 -12.71
C TYR A 3 19.77 34.46 -11.94
N LEU A 4 19.49 34.11 -10.68
CA LEU A 4 18.49 34.82 -9.87
C LEU A 4 18.84 36.30 -9.69
N THR A 5 20.11 36.61 -9.40
CA THR A 5 20.59 37.98 -9.27
C THR A 5 20.48 38.75 -10.59
N ASN A 6 20.92 38.16 -11.70
CA ASN A 6 20.86 38.82 -13.01
C ASN A 6 19.42 39.05 -13.48
N ALA A 7 18.53 38.08 -13.23
CA ALA A 7 17.11 38.19 -13.57
C ALA A 7 16.39 39.25 -12.71
N LEU A 8 16.68 39.31 -11.41
CA LEU A 8 16.02 40.24 -10.48
C LEU A 8 16.45 41.69 -10.73
N PHE A 9 17.70 41.91 -11.13
CA PHE A 9 18.26 43.25 -11.34
C PHE A 9 18.41 43.63 -12.82
N GLY A 10 17.89 42.82 -13.74
CA GLY A 10 17.92 43.10 -15.18
C GLY A 10 19.34 43.25 -15.74
N ILE A 11 20.32 42.56 -15.16
CA ILE A 11 21.73 42.67 -15.55
C ILE A 11 21.97 41.73 -16.75
N PRO A 12 22.23 42.25 -17.97
CA PRO A 12 22.58 41.42 -19.11
C PRO A 12 24.02 40.92 -18.94
N GLY A 13 24.25 39.62 -19.15
CA GLY A 13 25.60 39.05 -19.09
C GLY A 13 25.61 37.52 -19.08
N PRO A 14 26.79 36.91 -19.25
CA PRO A 14 26.94 35.46 -19.20
C PRO A 14 26.52 34.90 -17.84
N LEU A 15 25.80 33.79 -17.86
CA LEU A 15 25.46 33.07 -16.65
C LEU A 15 26.67 32.25 -16.20
N ASN A 16 27.03 32.38 -14.93
CA ASN A 16 27.94 31.46 -14.27
C ASN A 16 27.21 30.13 -14.07
N ILE A 17 27.33 29.26 -15.07
CA ILE A 17 26.92 27.86 -14.98
C ILE A 17 28.04 27.14 -14.26
N THR A 18 27.82 26.79 -13.00
CA THR A 18 28.69 25.83 -12.31
C THR A 18 28.35 24.46 -12.90
N PRO A 19 29.27 23.81 -13.66
CA PRO A 19 28.99 22.47 -14.16
C PRO A 19 28.79 21.56 -12.95
N VAL A 20 27.63 20.91 -12.88
CA VAL A 20 27.43 19.80 -11.96
C VAL A 20 28.21 18.64 -12.56
N VAL A 21 29.38 18.34 -12.00
CA VAL A 21 30.11 17.12 -12.35
C VAL A 21 29.16 15.97 -12.09
N GLY A 22 28.91 15.14 -13.11
CA GLY A 22 28.08 13.95 -12.94
C GLY A 22 28.67 13.11 -11.82
N ALA A 23 27.85 12.79 -10.82
CA ALA A 23 28.28 11.86 -9.78
C ALA A 23 28.56 10.50 -10.46
N VAL A 24 29.77 9.98 -10.31
CA VAL A 24 30.04 8.58 -10.61
C VAL A 24 29.32 7.80 -9.51
N GLY A 25 28.14 7.27 -9.83
CA GLY A 25 27.34 6.51 -8.87
C GLY A 25 28.11 5.29 -8.40
N LEU A 26 28.16 5.08 -7.09
CA LEU A 26 28.58 3.80 -6.54
C LEU A 26 27.47 2.79 -6.84
N VAL A 27 27.84 1.66 -7.44
CA VAL A 27 26.94 0.54 -7.66
C VAL A 27 27.08 -0.38 -6.45
N ALA A 28 26.01 -0.53 -5.67
CA ALA A 28 25.91 -1.60 -4.69
C ALA A 28 25.48 -2.88 -5.42
N ASP A 29 26.14 -3.99 -5.11
CA ASP A 29 25.88 -5.29 -5.70
C ASP A 29 25.81 -6.33 -4.59
N GLU A 30 24.77 -7.15 -4.62
CA GLU A 30 24.53 -8.23 -3.66
C GLU A 30 23.98 -9.44 -4.41
N THR A 31 24.32 -10.63 -3.92
CA THR A 31 23.92 -11.89 -4.54
C THR A 31 23.35 -12.84 -3.48
N GLY A 32 22.18 -13.40 -3.79
CA GLY A 32 21.47 -14.33 -2.91
C GLY A 32 20.64 -15.35 -3.70
N PRO A 33 20.39 -16.54 -3.15
CA PRO A 33 19.55 -17.54 -3.78
C PRO A 33 18.07 -17.12 -3.73
N SER A 34 17.34 -17.30 -4.84
CA SER A 34 15.89 -17.14 -4.87
C SER A 34 15.22 -18.43 -5.35
N TYR A 35 14.21 -18.89 -4.63
CA TYR A 35 13.51 -20.13 -4.89
C TYR A 35 12.01 -20.04 -4.61
N ARG A 36 11.27 -20.95 -5.24
CA ARG A 36 9.84 -21.14 -5.01
C ARG A 36 9.49 -22.61 -5.10
N PHE A 37 8.79 -23.09 -4.09
CA PHE A 37 8.21 -24.42 -4.06
C PHE A 37 6.69 -24.31 -3.89
N SER A 38 5.94 -25.10 -4.66
CA SER A 38 4.48 -25.13 -4.55
C SER A 38 3.94 -26.53 -4.77
N ALA A 39 3.04 -26.96 -3.92
CA ALA A 39 2.28 -28.20 -4.07
C ALA A 39 0.80 -27.88 -4.20
N SER A 40 0.10 -28.59 -5.08
CA SER A 40 -1.35 -28.47 -5.22
C SER A 40 -2.01 -29.83 -5.22
N TRP A 41 -3.22 -29.88 -4.66
CA TRP A 41 -4.03 -31.07 -4.58
C TRP A 41 -5.46 -30.73 -4.98
N ARG A 42 -6.10 -31.64 -5.73
CA ARG A 42 -7.50 -31.52 -6.15
C ARG A 42 -8.32 -32.57 -5.40
N PRO A 43 -8.82 -32.26 -4.19
CA PRO A 43 -9.63 -33.20 -3.43
C PRO A 43 -10.94 -33.58 -4.15
N GLN A 44 -11.45 -32.66 -4.98
CA GLN A 44 -12.63 -32.86 -5.82
C GLN A 44 -12.37 -32.22 -7.20
N ALA A 45 -13.16 -32.60 -8.21
CA ALA A 45 -12.99 -32.07 -9.58
C ALA A 45 -13.07 -30.53 -9.63
N ASN A 46 -13.84 -29.95 -8.71
CA ASN A 46 -14.23 -28.55 -8.67
C ASN A 46 -13.53 -27.75 -7.53
N MET A 47 -12.52 -28.34 -6.89
CA MET A 47 -11.78 -27.76 -5.77
C MET A 47 -10.29 -28.02 -5.91
N THR A 48 -9.47 -26.99 -5.77
CA THR A 48 -8.01 -27.08 -5.71
C THR A 48 -7.53 -26.41 -4.43
N THR A 49 -6.79 -27.13 -3.61
CA THR A 49 -6.05 -26.60 -2.47
C THR A 49 -4.57 -26.59 -2.80
N TYR A 50 -3.83 -25.61 -2.30
CA TYR A 50 -2.39 -25.54 -2.54
C TYR A 50 -1.66 -24.94 -1.35
N ALA A 51 -0.38 -25.28 -1.24
CA ALA A 51 0.56 -24.63 -0.34
C ALA A 51 1.79 -24.19 -1.15
N ALA A 52 2.34 -23.04 -0.82
CA ALA A 52 3.54 -22.50 -1.46
C ALA A 52 4.47 -21.85 -0.44
N VAL A 53 5.76 -21.94 -0.72
CA VAL A 53 6.81 -21.16 -0.07
C VAL A 53 7.67 -20.50 -1.15
N ALA A 54 7.96 -19.21 -0.99
CA ALA A 54 8.74 -18.45 -1.95
C ALA A 54 9.61 -17.40 -1.26
N THR A 55 10.82 -17.19 -1.75
CA THR A 55 11.67 -16.08 -1.34
C THR A 55 11.46 -14.85 -2.22
N GLY A 56 11.67 -13.67 -1.66
CA GLY A 56 11.77 -12.41 -2.39
C GLY A 56 12.88 -11.54 -1.81
N PHE A 57 13.34 -10.55 -2.56
CA PHE A 57 14.33 -9.58 -2.08
C PHE A 57 14.17 -8.25 -2.81
N ARG A 58 14.64 -7.15 -2.21
CA ARG A 58 14.85 -5.86 -2.88
C ARG A 58 16.33 -5.56 -2.94
N ALA A 59 16.82 -5.22 -4.13
CA ALA A 59 18.22 -4.82 -4.34
C ALA A 59 18.63 -3.65 -3.41
N PRO A 60 19.93 -3.54 -3.08
CA PRO A 60 20.43 -2.47 -2.22
C PRO A 60 20.26 -1.08 -2.86
N VAL A 61 20.23 -0.06 -2.01
CA VAL A 61 20.06 1.35 -2.36
C VAL A 61 21.22 2.16 -1.79
N VAL A 62 21.90 2.94 -2.63
CA VAL A 62 22.93 3.90 -2.18
C VAL A 62 22.31 5.29 -2.04
N ASN A 63 22.55 5.94 -0.90
CA ASN A 63 22.06 7.30 -0.66
C ASN A 63 22.93 8.33 -1.38
N ALA A 64 22.30 9.23 -2.14
CA ALA A 64 22.99 10.28 -2.88
C ALA A 64 23.81 11.25 -2.01
N ARG A 65 23.48 11.36 -0.71
CA ARG A 65 24.16 12.22 0.26
C ARG A 65 24.80 11.45 1.41
N ALA A 66 25.16 10.18 1.19
CA ALA A 66 25.88 9.34 2.14
C ALA A 66 27.04 10.08 2.82
N GLY A 67 27.13 9.96 4.15
CA GLY A 67 28.17 10.60 4.97
C GLY A 67 28.03 12.11 5.15
N SER A 68 27.02 12.76 4.57
CA SER A 68 26.84 14.20 4.73
C SER A 68 26.32 14.56 6.12
N VAL A 69 26.93 15.57 6.74
CA VAL A 69 26.43 16.26 7.92
C VAL A 69 25.52 17.41 7.47
N SER A 70 24.52 17.76 8.28
CA SER A 70 23.65 18.90 7.97
C SER A 70 24.40 20.22 8.06
N THR A 71 24.11 21.14 7.13
CA THR A 71 24.65 22.50 7.17
C THR A 71 23.82 23.45 8.04
N LEU A 72 22.63 23.02 8.47
CA LEU A 72 21.71 23.80 9.30
C LEU A 72 21.81 23.43 10.79
N ASP A 73 22.05 22.15 11.08
CA ASP A 73 22.18 21.62 12.44
C ASP A 73 23.27 20.53 12.47
N PRO A 74 24.52 20.88 12.81
CA PRO A 74 25.64 19.92 12.79
C PRO A 74 25.50 18.73 13.74
N ASP A 75 24.62 18.84 14.76
CA ASP A 75 24.38 17.79 15.75
C ASP A 75 23.24 16.82 15.34
N ASP A 76 22.62 17.04 14.18
CA ASP A 76 21.62 16.14 13.59
C ASP A 76 22.29 14.88 12.98
N LEU A 77 21.49 13.90 12.57
CA LEU A 77 21.99 12.63 12.04
C LEU A 77 22.86 12.82 10.78
N VAL A 78 23.88 11.97 10.68
CA VAL A 78 24.68 11.80 9.47
C VAL A 78 23.94 10.84 8.54
N ILE A 79 23.81 11.19 7.27
CA ILE A 79 23.13 10.35 6.29
C ILE A 79 23.89 9.02 6.15
N PRO A 80 23.24 7.85 6.35
CA PRO A 80 23.89 6.56 6.22
C PRO A 80 24.29 6.31 4.76
N PHE A 81 25.18 5.33 4.54
CA PHE A 81 25.64 4.99 3.19
C PHE A 81 24.48 4.63 2.25
N GLY A 82 23.50 3.90 2.77
CA GLY A 82 22.44 3.32 1.98
C GLY A 82 21.61 2.34 2.81
N ALA A 83 20.90 1.49 2.09
CA ALA A 83 20.28 0.30 2.62
C ALA A 83 20.79 -0.91 1.82
N ASP A 84 21.19 -1.98 2.51
CA ASP A 84 21.55 -3.28 1.95
C ASP A 84 20.30 -4.00 1.42
N SER A 85 20.47 -5.13 0.72
CA SER A 85 19.32 -5.91 0.25
C SER A 85 18.45 -6.34 1.43
N ASP A 86 17.13 -6.25 1.26
CA ASP A 86 16.21 -6.91 2.18
C ASP A 86 15.69 -8.20 1.58
N GLU A 87 15.33 -9.16 2.43
CA GLU A 87 14.93 -10.49 2.02
C GLU A 87 13.68 -10.93 2.76
N LEU A 88 12.78 -11.62 2.06
CA LEU A 88 11.56 -12.16 2.65
C LEU A 88 11.33 -13.62 2.27
N ILE A 89 10.62 -14.33 3.14
CA ILE A 89 10.05 -15.65 2.88
C ILE A 89 8.53 -15.56 3.05
N SER A 90 7.80 -15.92 1.99
CA SER A 90 6.34 -15.98 1.99
C SER A 90 5.89 -17.44 2.05
N TYR A 91 4.97 -17.72 2.98
CA TYR A 91 4.24 -18.96 3.12
C TYR A 91 2.77 -18.71 2.79
N GLU A 92 2.19 -19.51 1.90
CA GLU A 92 0.81 -19.36 1.46
C GLU A 92 0.08 -20.70 1.48
N LEU A 93 -1.13 -20.72 2.02
CA LEU A 93 -2.07 -21.83 1.97
C LEU A 93 -3.37 -21.34 1.34
N GLY A 94 -3.75 -21.91 0.20
CA GLY A 94 -4.89 -21.43 -0.56
C GLY A 94 -5.87 -22.50 -0.99
N LEU A 95 -7.09 -22.04 -1.27
CA LEU A 95 -8.23 -22.78 -1.76
C LEU A 95 -8.81 -22.03 -2.95
N LYS A 96 -9.04 -22.74 -4.05
CA LYS A 96 -9.81 -22.26 -5.21
C LYS A 96 -10.90 -23.28 -5.50
N SER A 97 -12.15 -22.85 -5.51
CA SER A 97 -13.27 -23.75 -5.70
C SER A 97 -14.40 -23.14 -6.49
N THR A 98 -15.10 -23.98 -7.24
CA THR A 98 -16.24 -23.60 -8.08
C THR A 98 -17.35 -24.61 -7.86
N TRP A 99 -18.57 -24.16 -7.60
CA TRP A 99 -19.71 -25.01 -7.25
C TRP A 99 -20.94 -24.62 -8.08
N MET A 100 -21.99 -25.45 -8.02
CA MET A 100 -23.27 -25.18 -8.66
C MET A 100 -23.15 -24.88 -10.16
N ASP A 101 -22.39 -25.70 -10.89
CA ASP A 101 -22.12 -25.53 -12.33
C ASP A 101 -21.53 -24.16 -12.69
N GLY A 102 -20.61 -23.65 -11.87
CA GLY A 102 -19.98 -22.35 -12.09
C GLY A 102 -20.76 -21.16 -11.57
N LYS A 103 -21.88 -21.38 -10.86
CA LYS A 103 -22.67 -20.30 -10.26
C LYS A 103 -22.08 -19.78 -8.97
N PHE A 104 -21.26 -20.56 -8.26
CA PHE A 104 -20.59 -20.11 -7.05
C PHE A 104 -19.09 -20.36 -7.18
N ALA A 105 -18.27 -19.36 -6.88
CA ALA A 105 -16.82 -19.51 -6.77
C ALA A 105 -16.35 -18.94 -5.44
N ALA A 106 -15.41 -19.64 -4.81
CA ALA A 106 -14.79 -19.23 -3.56
C ALA A 106 -13.28 -19.45 -3.66
N ASN A 107 -12.54 -18.35 -3.57
CA ASN A 107 -11.09 -18.31 -3.46
C ASN A 107 -10.74 -17.80 -2.07
N VAL A 108 -9.90 -18.52 -1.36
CA VAL A 108 -9.46 -18.17 -0.01
C VAL A 108 -7.97 -18.41 0.09
N ALA A 109 -7.21 -17.47 0.63
CA ALA A 109 -5.78 -17.63 0.86
C ALA A 109 -5.40 -17.12 2.26
N LEU A 110 -4.65 -17.94 2.99
CA LEU A 110 -3.94 -17.55 4.21
C LEU A 110 -2.48 -17.36 3.85
N TYR A 111 -1.86 -16.31 4.36
CA TYR A 111 -0.44 -16.06 4.13
C TYR A 111 0.27 -15.59 5.41
N TYR A 112 1.56 -15.89 5.46
CA TYR A 112 2.52 -15.36 6.40
C TYR A 112 3.80 -15.00 5.65
N ILE A 113 4.23 -13.76 5.75
CA ILE A 113 5.45 -13.24 5.17
C ILE A 113 6.34 -12.83 6.32
N ASP A 114 7.55 -13.36 6.31
CA ASP A 114 8.64 -13.01 7.22
C ASP A 114 9.65 -12.17 6.43
N TRP A 115 9.98 -10.98 6.89
CA TRP A 115 10.82 -10.02 6.18
C TRP A 115 11.97 -9.57 7.07
N ASN A 116 13.20 -9.79 6.61
CA ASN A 116 14.42 -9.41 7.31
C ASN A 116 15.06 -8.19 6.66
N ASP A 117 15.71 -7.39 7.50
CA ASP A 117 16.46 -6.18 7.15
C ASP A 117 15.65 -5.21 6.28
N ILE A 118 14.37 -4.98 6.61
CA ILE A 118 13.47 -4.21 5.74
C ILE A 118 14.02 -2.80 5.42
N GLN A 119 14.12 -2.48 4.13
CA GLN A 119 14.51 -1.13 3.69
C GLN A 119 13.37 -0.13 3.93
N VAL A 120 13.65 0.94 4.67
CA VAL A 120 12.72 2.04 4.93
C VAL A 120 13.29 3.38 4.50
N GLN A 121 12.40 4.35 4.27
CA GLN A 121 12.76 5.71 3.92
C GLN A 121 12.51 6.64 5.11
N ALA A 122 13.49 7.50 5.39
CA ALA A 122 13.41 8.52 6.43
C ALA A 122 13.92 9.86 5.90
N ASN A 123 13.59 10.95 6.61
CA ASN A 123 14.06 12.29 6.28
C ASN A 123 14.86 12.83 7.47
N ARG A 124 16.03 13.40 7.19
CA ARG A 124 16.76 14.16 8.18
C ARG A 124 15.98 15.43 8.53
N VAL A 125 15.88 15.73 9.82
CA VAL A 125 14.95 16.76 10.31
C VAL A 125 15.37 18.16 9.88
N SER A 126 16.65 18.47 10.03
CA SER A 126 17.18 19.83 9.85
C SER A 126 17.06 20.37 8.43
N ASP A 127 17.22 19.54 7.40
CA ASP A 127 17.24 19.96 6.00
C ASP A 127 16.33 19.15 5.06
N GLN A 128 15.54 18.22 5.61
CA GLN A 128 14.59 17.37 4.88
C GLN A 128 15.23 16.52 3.77
N VAL A 129 16.53 16.22 3.88
CA VAL A 129 17.18 15.27 2.99
C VAL A 129 16.62 13.87 3.27
N GLN A 130 16.00 13.28 2.25
CA GLN A 130 15.52 11.90 2.28
C GLN A 130 16.68 10.91 2.13
N PHE A 131 16.63 9.80 2.85
CA PHE A 131 17.59 8.71 2.79
C PHE A 131 16.93 7.36 3.10
N ALA A 132 17.50 6.30 2.54
CA ALA A 132 17.15 4.91 2.82
C ALA A 132 18.06 4.33 3.91
N THR A 133 17.51 3.42 4.71
CA THR A 133 18.24 2.61 5.69
C THR A 133 17.49 1.29 5.88
N ASN A 134 18.18 0.22 6.26
CA ASN A 134 17.53 -0.98 6.78
C ASN A 134 17.15 -0.75 8.24
N ILE A 135 16.11 -1.45 8.67
CA ILE A 135 15.76 -1.65 10.07
C ILE A 135 15.35 -3.11 10.25
N GLY A 136 15.56 -3.65 11.45
CA GLY A 136 15.21 -5.00 11.93
C GLY A 136 14.43 -5.91 11.00
N GLY A 137 13.26 -6.35 11.45
CA GLY A 137 12.36 -7.19 10.69
C GLY A 137 11.00 -6.54 10.47
N ALA A 138 10.21 -7.18 9.63
CA ALA A 138 8.77 -7.04 9.67
C ALA A 138 8.09 -8.35 9.29
N TYR A 139 6.93 -8.62 9.87
CA TYR A 139 6.05 -9.67 9.39
C TYR A 139 4.79 -9.08 8.76
N SER A 140 4.21 -9.82 7.82
CA SER A 140 2.89 -9.55 7.25
C SER A 140 2.09 -10.83 7.17
N ARG A 141 0.95 -10.89 7.86
CA ARG A 141 0.10 -12.08 7.89
C ARG A 141 -1.36 -11.75 7.69
N GLY A 142 -2.06 -12.60 6.96
CA GLY A 142 -3.40 -12.25 6.55
C GLY A 142 -4.24 -13.36 5.96
N LEU A 143 -5.46 -12.96 5.65
CA LEU A 143 -6.51 -13.76 5.03
C LEU A 143 -7.10 -12.94 3.88
N GLU A 144 -7.12 -13.53 2.70
CA GLU A 144 -7.84 -13.02 1.53
C GLU A 144 -9.00 -13.95 1.19
N VAL A 145 -10.16 -13.36 0.91
CA VAL A 145 -11.37 -14.06 0.51
C VAL A 145 -11.98 -13.34 -0.68
N GLU A 146 -12.21 -14.09 -1.74
CA GLU A 146 -12.96 -13.67 -2.92
C GLU A 146 -14.10 -14.68 -3.14
N LEU A 147 -15.33 -14.17 -3.10
CA LEU A 147 -16.54 -14.95 -3.37
C LEU A 147 -17.26 -14.34 -4.55
N PHE A 148 -17.71 -15.21 -5.46
CA PHE A 148 -18.62 -14.85 -6.53
C PHE A 148 -19.84 -15.77 -6.47
N TYR A 149 -21.03 -15.21 -6.61
CA TYR A 149 -22.28 -15.97 -6.60
C TYR A 149 -23.27 -15.44 -7.63
N ARG A 150 -23.81 -16.34 -8.44
CA ARG A 150 -24.80 -16.08 -9.49
C ARG A 150 -25.92 -17.11 -9.41
N PRO A 151 -26.88 -16.97 -8.49
CA PRO A 151 -27.95 -17.95 -8.28
C PRO A 151 -28.83 -18.15 -9.52
N THR A 152 -29.11 -17.06 -10.24
CA THR A 152 -29.87 -17.02 -11.49
C THR A 152 -29.12 -16.20 -12.53
N MET A 153 -29.56 -16.20 -13.79
CA MET A 153 -28.95 -15.36 -14.84
C MET A 153 -29.07 -13.86 -14.53
N ASP A 154 -30.02 -13.50 -13.67
CA ASP A 154 -30.38 -12.12 -13.39
C ASP A 154 -29.61 -11.51 -12.22
N TRP A 155 -29.07 -12.31 -11.31
CA TRP A 155 -28.45 -11.86 -10.07
C TRP A 155 -26.98 -12.22 -10.03
N SER A 156 -26.11 -11.27 -9.73
CA SER A 156 -24.72 -11.56 -9.37
C SER A 156 -24.29 -10.82 -8.11
N PHE A 157 -23.45 -11.50 -7.33
CA PHE A 157 -22.86 -11.01 -6.10
C PHE A 157 -21.37 -11.27 -6.17
N ALA A 158 -20.56 -10.28 -5.82
CA ALA A 158 -19.12 -10.41 -5.70
C ALA A 158 -18.68 -9.77 -4.38
N LEU A 159 -17.93 -10.51 -3.58
CA LEU A 159 -17.36 -10.07 -2.31
C LEU A 159 -15.85 -10.30 -2.37
N ASN A 160 -15.07 -9.25 -2.10
CA ASN A 160 -13.62 -9.35 -1.93
C ASN A 160 -13.27 -8.76 -0.57
N THR A 161 -12.50 -9.48 0.25
CA THR A 161 -12.06 -9.00 1.55
C THR A 161 -10.64 -9.41 1.83
N ALA A 162 -9.87 -8.51 2.45
CA ALA A 162 -8.52 -8.76 2.91
C ALA A 162 -8.38 -8.33 4.37
N PHE A 163 -7.85 -9.21 5.20
CA PHE A 163 -7.36 -8.93 6.53
C PHE A 163 -5.84 -9.02 6.50
N ASN A 164 -5.13 -7.96 6.85
CA ASN A 164 -3.68 -7.91 6.77
C ASN A 164 -3.07 -7.25 8.02
N ARG A 165 -2.33 -8.01 8.82
CA ARG A 165 -1.57 -7.47 9.95
C ARG A 165 -0.09 -7.45 9.59
N ALA A 166 0.41 -6.26 9.30
CA ALA A 166 1.81 -6.01 9.00
C ALA A 166 2.46 -5.12 10.06
N ARG A 167 3.56 -5.58 10.67
CA ARG A 167 4.23 -4.91 11.78
C ARG A 167 5.75 -5.08 11.74
N VAL A 168 6.45 -4.07 12.25
CA VAL A 168 7.89 -4.14 12.54
C VAL A 168 8.12 -5.07 13.72
N ASP A 169 9.20 -5.85 13.65
CA ASP A 169 9.77 -6.67 14.72
C ASP A 169 11.31 -6.62 14.68
N ASP A 170 11.96 -7.27 15.64
CA ASP A 170 13.44 -7.41 15.71
C ASP A 170 14.23 -6.10 15.51
N LEU A 171 13.72 -5.00 16.07
CA LEU A 171 14.26 -3.65 15.90
C LEU A 171 15.31 -3.30 16.97
N THR A 172 16.52 -2.90 16.56
CA THR A 172 17.55 -2.40 17.49
C THR A 172 17.31 -0.94 17.90
N PRO A 173 17.86 -0.49 19.05
CA PRO A 173 17.78 0.92 19.45
C PRO A 173 18.36 1.89 18.41
N GLU A 174 19.45 1.51 17.74
CA GLU A 174 20.10 2.29 16.70
C GLU A 174 19.23 2.42 15.45
N GLU A 175 18.59 1.33 15.02
CA GLU A 175 17.63 1.32 13.90
C GLU A 175 16.38 2.13 14.22
N ALA A 176 15.84 2.00 15.44
CA ALA A 176 14.73 2.80 15.92
C ALA A 176 15.09 4.30 15.92
N ALA A 177 16.30 4.63 16.35
CA ALA A 177 16.81 5.99 16.36
C ALA A 177 16.87 6.60 14.95
N ILE A 178 17.45 5.88 13.98
CA ILE A 178 17.67 6.42 12.62
C ILE A 178 16.39 6.49 11.78
N SER A 179 15.43 5.59 12.01
CA SER A 179 14.21 5.50 11.21
C SER A 179 12.98 6.16 11.83
N GLY A 180 12.98 6.35 13.15
CA GLY A 180 11.79 6.72 13.91
C GLY A 180 10.79 5.57 14.12
N ALA A 181 11.14 4.34 13.71
CA ALA A 181 10.34 3.14 13.95
C ALA A 181 10.28 2.78 15.44
N VAL A 182 9.28 1.97 15.79
CA VAL A 182 9.13 1.36 17.12
C VAL A 182 8.77 -0.10 16.91
N ASP A 183 9.28 -0.96 17.78
CA ASP A 183 8.91 -2.38 17.76
C ASP A 183 7.38 -2.57 17.83
N GLY A 184 6.85 -3.46 16.99
CA GLY A 184 5.41 -3.68 16.85
C GLY A 184 4.62 -2.56 16.15
N ALA A 185 5.29 -1.51 15.65
CA ALA A 185 4.66 -0.46 14.85
C ALA A 185 4.01 -1.06 13.59
N ARG A 186 2.83 -0.56 13.24
CA ARG A 186 2.11 -1.01 12.04
C ARG A 186 2.79 -0.46 10.79
N LEU A 187 2.96 -1.28 9.76
CA LEU A 187 3.35 -0.82 8.43
C LEU A 187 2.19 -0.09 7.74
N ALA A 188 2.49 0.62 6.66
CA ALA A 188 1.51 1.32 5.85
C ALA A 188 0.54 0.32 5.20
N GLY A 189 -0.72 0.37 5.60
CA GLY A 189 -1.77 -0.47 5.03
C GLY A 189 -2.93 -0.73 6.01
N PRO A 190 -4.17 -0.83 5.50
CA PRO A 190 -5.32 -1.11 6.34
C PRO A 190 -5.27 -2.54 6.89
N GLU A 191 -5.65 -2.72 8.16
CA GLU A 191 -5.79 -4.08 8.70
C GLU A 191 -6.99 -4.82 8.10
N PHE A 192 -7.99 -4.09 7.61
CA PHE A 192 -9.15 -4.63 6.91
C PHE A 192 -9.50 -3.76 5.70
N SER A 193 -9.72 -4.41 4.56
CA SER A 193 -10.32 -3.77 3.39
C SER A 193 -11.25 -4.74 2.66
N GLY A 194 -12.23 -4.22 1.94
CA GLY A 194 -13.12 -5.07 1.17
C GLY A 194 -14.06 -4.33 0.24
N SER A 195 -14.68 -5.09 -0.65
CA SER A 195 -15.69 -4.61 -1.58
C SER A 195 -16.82 -5.61 -1.74
N LEU A 196 -18.04 -5.10 -1.87
CA LEU A 196 -19.25 -5.85 -2.20
C LEU A 196 -19.87 -5.23 -3.44
N ILE A 197 -20.15 -6.05 -4.45
CA ILE A 197 -20.87 -5.67 -5.65
C ILE A 197 -22.08 -6.59 -5.79
N ILE A 198 -23.25 -5.99 -6.01
CA ILE A 198 -24.50 -6.69 -6.27
C ILE A 198 -25.08 -6.15 -7.57
N ASN A 199 -25.38 -7.03 -8.52
CA ASN A 199 -26.07 -6.67 -9.76
C ASN A 199 -27.37 -7.46 -9.89
N ARG A 200 -28.38 -6.79 -10.45
CA ARG A 200 -29.67 -7.36 -10.82
C ARG A 200 -30.12 -6.86 -12.18
N SER A 201 -30.20 -7.75 -13.16
CA SER A 201 -30.84 -7.51 -14.46
C SER A 201 -32.30 -7.94 -14.39
N PHE A 202 -33.28 -7.15 -14.80
CA PHE A 202 -34.71 -7.48 -14.70
C PHE A 202 -35.46 -7.06 -15.97
N ASP A 203 -36.53 -7.77 -16.28
CA ASP A 203 -37.47 -7.33 -17.31
C ASP A 203 -38.25 -6.12 -16.81
N TRP A 204 -38.38 -5.10 -17.66
CA TRP A 204 -39.01 -3.84 -17.29
C TRP A 204 -40.34 -3.64 -18.03
N PHE A 205 -40.34 -3.04 -19.23
CA PHE A 205 -41.53 -2.95 -20.08
C PHE A 205 -41.18 -3.04 -21.57
N ALA A 206 -42.14 -3.52 -22.37
CA ALA A 206 -42.06 -3.57 -23.83
C ALA A 206 -40.76 -4.16 -24.41
N GLY A 207 -40.30 -5.29 -23.85
CA GLY A 207 -39.07 -5.97 -24.25
C GLY A 207 -37.79 -5.23 -23.87
N SER A 208 -37.86 -4.32 -22.91
CA SER A 208 -36.68 -3.61 -22.37
C SER A 208 -36.12 -4.34 -21.15
N VAL A 209 -34.79 -4.39 -21.07
CA VAL A 209 -34.06 -4.94 -19.92
C VAL A 209 -33.55 -3.80 -19.06
N GLY A 210 -33.86 -3.85 -17.78
CA GLY A 210 -33.29 -3.00 -16.74
C GLY A 210 -32.13 -3.67 -16.04
N ASN A 211 -31.21 -2.87 -15.52
CA ASN A 211 -30.10 -3.30 -14.68
C ASN A 211 -30.00 -2.38 -13.49
N ALA A 212 -29.83 -2.93 -12.30
CA ALA A 212 -29.50 -2.23 -11.08
C ALA A 212 -28.18 -2.77 -10.52
N SER A 213 -27.33 -1.88 -10.02
CA SER A 213 -26.06 -2.22 -9.40
C SER A 213 -25.87 -1.44 -8.10
N LEU A 214 -25.33 -2.13 -7.10
CA LEU A 214 -24.84 -1.57 -5.84
C LEU A 214 -23.37 -1.99 -5.69
N SER A 215 -22.50 -1.03 -5.41
CA SER A 215 -21.10 -1.26 -5.08
C SER A 215 -20.77 -0.54 -3.78
N VAL A 216 -20.21 -1.28 -2.83
CA VAL A 216 -19.71 -0.75 -1.55
C VAL A 216 -18.25 -1.13 -1.42
N ILE A 217 -17.40 -0.16 -1.13
CA ILE A 217 -15.97 -0.37 -0.85
C ILE A 217 -15.69 0.20 0.52
N HIS A 218 -14.96 -0.53 1.35
CA HIS A 218 -14.50 -0.08 2.65
C HIS A 218 -12.99 -0.29 2.79
N VAL A 219 -12.31 0.71 3.33
CA VAL A 219 -10.89 0.67 3.66
C VAL A 219 -10.73 1.14 5.11
N GLY A 220 -10.14 0.29 5.94
CA GLY A 220 -9.84 0.61 7.34
C GLY A 220 -8.77 1.70 7.49
N SER A 221 -8.58 2.20 8.71
CA SER A 221 -7.53 3.18 8.97
C SER A 221 -6.14 2.55 8.99
N PHE A 222 -5.13 3.35 8.68
CA PHE A 222 -3.73 2.92 8.67
C PHE A 222 -2.77 4.08 8.91
N PRO A 223 -1.58 3.82 9.50
CA PRO A 223 -0.59 4.87 9.73
C PRO A 223 0.03 5.34 8.41
N GLY A 224 0.35 6.64 8.32
CA GLY A 224 1.05 7.21 7.18
C GLY A 224 2.58 7.11 7.25
N SER A 225 3.13 6.95 8.46
CA SER A 225 4.57 6.94 8.72
C SER A 225 4.88 6.25 10.05
N PHE A 226 6.15 6.17 10.43
CA PHE A 226 6.56 5.74 11.77
C PHE A 226 6.33 6.83 12.83
N PRO A 227 6.12 6.44 14.10
CA PRO A 227 5.62 7.35 15.13
C PRO A 227 6.65 8.33 15.67
N ASN A 228 7.95 8.08 15.53
CA ASN A 228 9.00 8.95 16.08
C ASN A 228 9.75 9.71 14.99
N VAL A 229 10.48 10.74 15.41
CA VAL A 229 11.34 11.57 14.58
C VAL A 229 12.67 10.84 14.30
N PRO A 230 13.04 10.62 13.02
CA PRO A 230 14.37 10.12 12.65
C PRO A 230 15.51 10.95 13.29
N GLY A 231 16.49 10.28 13.86
CA GLY A 231 17.64 10.88 14.57
C GLY A 231 17.34 11.36 16.00
N ARG A 232 16.09 11.28 16.46
CA ARG A 232 15.68 11.77 17.79
C ARG A 232 14.89 10.71 18.55
N PRO A 233 15.57 9.73 19.17
CA PRO A 233 14.94 8.59 19.83
C PRO A 233 13.86 9.00 20.82
N GLY A 234 12.67 8.41 20.68
CA GLY A 234 11.54 8.63 21.60
C GLY A 234 10.83 9.97 21.44
N GLN A 235 11.23 10.85 20.51
CA GLN A 235 10.48 12.06 20.20
C GLN A 235 9.36 11.74 19.19
N PRO A 236 8.08 11.95 19.54
CA PRO A 236 6.97 11.72 18.60
C PRO A 236 7.08 12.64 17.37
N SER A 237 6.83 12.08 16.20
CA SER A 237 6.85 12.83 14.95
C SER A 237 5.61 13.72 14.82
N PRO A 238 5.77 15.03 14.54
CA PRO A 238 4.64 15.93 14.33
C PRO A 238 3.89 15.62 13.03
N THR A 239 4.47 14.82 12.12
CA THR A 239 3.84 14.38 10.88
C THR A 239 3.24 12.97 10.98
N PHE A 240 3.38 12.31 12.13
CA PHE A 240 2.74 11.03 12.33
C PHE A 240 1.23 11.22 12.44
N ASP A 241 0.50 10.66 11.49
CA ASP A 241 -0.95 10.63 11.49
C ASP A 241 -1.45 9.34 10.83
N ASN A 242 -2.71 9.02 11.05
CA ASN A 242 -3.38 7.90 10.40
C ASN A 242 -4.27 8.41 9.26
N THR A 243 -4.23 7.73 8.13
CA THR A 243 -5.33 7.82 7.18
C THR A 243 -6.59 7.26 7.82
N GLU A 244 -7.64 8.07 7.89
CA GLU A 244 -8.93 7.67 8.47
C GLU A 244 -9.62 6.61 7.61
N SER A 245 -10.39 5.72 8.27
CA SER A 245 -11.19 4.72 7.54
C SER A 245 -12.27 5.41 6.71
N TYR A 246 -12.54 4.87 5.52
CA TYR A 246 -13.58 5.41 4.64
C TYR A 246 -14.40 4.31 3.97
N THR A 247 -15.65 4.65 3.67
CA THR A 247 -16.56 3.81 2.89
C THR A 247 -17.11 4.59 1.71
N ILE A 248 -17.07 3.98 0.52
CA ILE A 248 -17.65 4.53 -0.71
C ILE A 248 -18.80 3.62 -1.13
N GLY A 249 -20.01 4.15 -1.16
CA GLY A 249 -21.18 3.51 -1.74
C GLY A 249 -21.53 4.13 -3.09
N ARG A 250 -21.74 3.29 -4.11
CA ARG A 250 -22.23 3.67 -5.44
C ARG A 250 -23.46 2.85 -5.79
N ARG A 251 -24.49 3.51 -6.31
CA ARG A 251 -25.68 2.88 -6.85
C ARG A 251 -25.89 3.35 -8.28
N SER A 252 -26.23 2.43 -9.17
CA SER A 252 -26.61 2.77 -10.54
C SER A 252 -27.81 1.95 -11.00
N SER A 253 -28.58 2.53 -11.92
CA SER A 253 -29.64 1.81 -12.63
C SER A 253 -29.68 2.25 -14.09
N ARG A 254 -29.83 1.31 -15.01
CA ARG A 254 -29.88 1.58 -16.45
C ARG A 254 -30.94 0.71 -17.12
N THR A 255 -31.69 1.26 -18.05
CA THR A 255 -32.64 0.53 -18.90
C THR A 255 -32.22 0.63 -20.37
N SER A 256 -32.36 -0.46 -21.14
CA SER A 256 -32.10 -0.47 -22.58
C SER A 256 -33.16 -1.29 -23.32
N ARG A 257 -33.51 -0.88 -24.55
CA ARG A 257 -34.50 -1.54 -25.41
C ARG A 257 -33.84 -1.99 -26.72
N SER A 258 -34.11 -3.24 -27.14
CA SER A 258 -33.62 -3.76 -28.43
C SER A 258 -34.22 -2.95 -29.60
N GLY A 259 -33.37 -2.46 -30.51
CA GLY A 259 -33.80 -1.77 -31.74
C GLY A 259 -34.01 -0.25 -31.65
N SER A 260 -33.67 0.41 -30.54
CA SER A 260 -33.68 1.88 -30.44
C SER A 260 -32.47 2.38 -29.66
N THR A 261 -31.91 3.52 -30.08
CA THR A 261 -30.77 4.19 -29.42
C THR A 261 -31.03 4.21 -27.91
N PRO A 262 -30.11 3.70 -27.07
CA PRO A 262 -30.34 3.59 -25.63
C PRO A 262 -30.69 4.97 -25.07
N ARG A 263 -31.94 5.16 -24.61
CA ARG A 263 -32.30 6.35 -23.85
C ARG A 263 -31.61 6.24 -22.50
N ILE A 264 -30.51 6.98 -22.35
CA ILE A 264 -29.78 7.12 -21.10
C ILE A 264 -30.67 7.92 -20.15
N CYS A 265 -31.51 7.26 -19.37
CA CYS A 265 -32.00 7.83 -18.12
C CYS A 265 -30.94 7.51 -17.06
N SER A 266 -29.81 8.21 -17.12
CA SER A 266 -28.75 8.10 -16.12
C SER A 266 -29.19 8.88 -14.89
N MET A 267 -29.74 8.19 -13.90
CA MET A 267 -29.80 8.73 -12.55
C MET A 267 -28.47 8.36 -11.89
N ILE A 268 -27.46 9.23 -12.04
CA ILE A 268 -26.21 9.13 -11.27
C ILE A 268 -26.59 9.45 -9.82
N VAL A 269 -26.74 8.42 -8.98
CA VAL A 269 -27.07 8.59 -7.57
C VAL A 269 -25.78 8.70 -6.76
N ARG A 270 -25.62 9.86 -6.11
CA ARG A 270 -24.63 10.25 -5.07
C ARG A 270 -23.66 9.15 -4.63
N SER A 271 -22.37 9.38 -4.88
CA SER A 271 -21.31 8.77 -4.08
C SER A 271 -21.37 9.37 -2.68
N THR A 272 -21.67 8.56 -1.67
CA THR A 272 -21.59 9.00 -0.26
C THR A 272 -20.28 8.47 0.30
N MET A 273 -19.34 9.38 0.59
CA MET A 273 -18.13 9.07 1.33
C MET A 273 -18.44 9.31 2.81
N SER A 274 -18.40 8.26 3.62
CA SER A 274 -18.48 8.38 5.07
C SER A 274 -17.08 8.14 5.63
N ILE A 275 -16.56 9.16 6.31
CA ILE A 275 -15.29 9.10 7.04
C ILE A 275 -15.66 9.08 8.53
N ARG A 276 -15.18 8.08 9.28
CA ARG A 276 -15.32 8.04 10.74
C ARG A 276 -13.98 8.36 11.38
N ARG A 277 -13.95 9.42 12.19
CA ARG A 277 -12.82 9.74 13.07
C ARG A 277 -12.79 8.78 14.25
N PRO A 278 -11.66 8.13 14.57
CA PRO A 278 -11.41 7.67 15.94
C PRO A 278 -11.23 8.91 16.82
N SER A 279 -11.78 8.88 18.03
CA SER A 279 -11.54 9.90 19.06
C SER A 279 -10.03 9.99 19.33
N SER A 280 -9.39 11.08 18.91
CA SER A 280 -8.00 11.36 19.23
C SER A 280 -7.86 11.60 20.74
N MET A 281 -6.82 10.99 21.32
CA MET A 281 -6.24 11.46 22.57
C MET A 281 -5.93 12.94 22.43
N ALA A 282 -6.40 13.72 23.40
CA ALA A 282 -6.12 15.13 23.52
C ALA A 282 -4.60 15.34 23.54
N ALA A 283 -4.10 16.11 22.57
CA ALA A 283 -2.81 16.75 22.68
C ALA A 283 -2.85 17.67 23.92
N MET A 284 -2.17 17.28 24.99
CA MET A 284 -1.84 18.20 26.07
C MET A 284 -0.73 19.11 25.54
N ALA A 285 -1.10 20.34 25.22
CA ALA A 285 -0.17 21.43 24.99
C ALA A 285 0.49 21.80 26.32
N TRP A 286 1.82 21.73 26.37
CA TRP A 286 2.70 22.58 27.19
C TRP A 286 3.99 22.82 26.42
#